data_AF-A0A7C6S098-F1
#
_entry.id   AF-A0A7C6S098-F1
#
_cell.length_a   1.000
_cell.length_b   1.000
_cell.length_c   1.000
_cell.angle_alpha   90.00
_cell.angle_beta   90.00
_cell.angle_gamma   90.00
#
_symmetry.space_group_name_H-M   'P 1'
#
loop_
_entity.id
_entity.type
_entity.pdbx_description
1 polymer ?
#
loop_
_entity_poly.entity_id
_entity_poly.type
_entity_poly.pdbx_seq_one_letter_code
_entity_poly.pdbx_strand_id
1 'polypeptide(L)'
;LIYIIKYYKGKNLTLIFNPKELMVNKESITASYRLLKQYMTFFVANDIDKKNNPVLLGYGRLKILDLFKKLKRDKYKKYIILDDSFKDFFIEKPVEKISLFKKIFSKKHKETNIYLQQYANKIFPKENDRKVELKDIFINQIEVLNIIFKTR
;
A
#
# COMPACT_ATOMS: atom_id res chain seq x y z
N LEU A 1 0.33 17.84 16.80
CA LEU A 1 -0.83 17.08 16.25
C LEU A 1 -1.73 16.47 17.33
N ILE A 2 -1.24 15.57 18.20
CA ILE A 2 -2.06 14.95 19.26
C ILE A 2 -2.70 16.00 20.19
N TYR A 3 -1.94 17.03 20.56
CA TYR A 3 -2.44 18.15 21.35
C TYR A 3 -3.66 18.82 20.70
N ILE A 4 -3.57 19.07 19.38
CA ILE A 4 -4.65 19.70 18.60
C ILE A 4 -5.89 18.80 18.57
N ILE A 5 -5.72 17.50 18.35
CA ILE A 5 -6.84 16.54 18.30
C ILE A 5 -7.51 16.40 19.67
N LYS A 6 -6.73 16.39 20.76
CA LYS A 6 -7.28 16.36 22.12
C LYS A 6 -8.07 17.64 22.44
N TYR A 7 -7.59 18.78 21.96
CA TYR A 7 -8.24 20.07 22.17
C TYR A 7 -9.51 20.19 21.33
N TYR A 8 -9.47 19.68 20.10
CA TYR A 8 -10.60 19.63 19.19
C TYR A 8 -11.56 18.50 19.60
N LYS A 9 -12.45 18.78 20.57
CA LYS A 9 -13.47 17.84 21.07
C LYS A 9 -14.56 17.47 20.04
N GLY A 10 -14.43 17.91 18.79
CA GLY A 10 -15.41 17.67 17.73
C GLY A 10 -15.32 16.24 17.19
N LYS A 11 -16.48 15.59 17.00
CA LYS A 11 -16.59 14.24 16.39
C LYS A 11 -16.20 14.21 14.90
N ASN A 12 -15.96 15.37 14.29
CA ASN A 12 -15.76 15.53 12.85
C ASN A 12 -14.29 15.48 12.42
N LEU A 13 -13.35 15.40 13.38
CA LEU A 13 -11.92 15.30 13.09
C LEU A 13 -11.38 13.93 13.53
N THR A 14 -10.67 13.27 12.63
CA THR A 14 -10.03 11.98 12.94
C THR A 14 -8.73 11.82 12.17
N LEU A 15 -7.92 10.83 12.56
CA LEU A 15 -6.67 10.53 11.88
C LEU A 15 -6.81 9.39 10.87
N ILE A 16 -6.07 9.55 9.78
CA ILE A 16 -5.72 8.48 8.86
C ILE A 16 -4.31 8.00 9.25
N PHE A 17 -4.19 6.74 9.63
CA PHE A 17 -2.90 6.13 9.92
C PHE A 17 -2.34 5.49 8.64
N ASN A 18 -1.31 6.12 8.07
CA ASN A 18 -0.65 5.63 6.86
C ASN A 18 0.80 5.21 7.17
N PRO A 19 1.10 3.90 7.27
CA PRO A 19 2.43 3.42 7.65
C PRO A 19 3.50 3.70 6.60
N LYS A 20 3.14 3.78 5.32
CA LYS A 20 4.05 4.19 4.23
C LYS A 20 4.62 5.58 4.47
N GLU A 21 3.77 6.57 4.72
CA GLU A 21 4.20 7.96 4.94
C GLU A 21 5.12 8.08 6.15
N LEU A 22 4.78 7.39 7.25
CA LEU A 22 5.63 7.34 8.43
C LEU A 22 7.03 6.79 8.11
N MET A 23 7.11 5.69 7.35
CA MET A 23 8.39 5.12 6.98
C MET A 23 9.20 6.01 6.03
N VAL A 24 8.54 6.65 5.05
CA VAL A 24 9.19 7.58 4.12
C VAL A 24 9.76 8.78 4.89
N ASN A 25 9.06 9.26 5.90
CA ASN A 25 9.49 10.34 6.80
C ASN A 25 10.47 9.88 7.89
N LYS A 26 10.97 8.64 7.83
CA LYS A 26 11.90 8.04 8.82
C LYS A 26 11.34 8.00 10.25
N GLU A 27 10.02 7.94 10.39
CA GLU A 27 9.36 7.78 11.68
C GLU A 27 9.18 6.31 12.07
N SER A 28 9.21 6.05 13.38
CA SER A 28 8.95 4.71 13.91
C SER A 28 7.46 4.39 13.83
N ILE A 29 7.06 3.55 12.87
CA ILE A 29 5.67 3.11 12.70
C ILE A 29 5.09 2.55 14.01
N THR A 30 5.87 1.76 14.76
CA THR A 30 5.37 1.16 16.01
C THR A 30 5.17 2.19 17.11
N ALA A 31 6.03 3.21 17.20
CA ALA A 31 5.85 4.30 18.15
C ALA A 31 4.64 5.16 17.76
N SER A 32 4.56 5.57 16.50
CA SER A 32 3.45 6.37 15.97
C SER A 32 2.12 5.62 16.12
N TYR A 33 2.06 4.33 15.82
CA TYR A 33 0.86 3.51 16.03
C TYR A 33 0.41 3.52 17.49
N ARG A 34 1.34 3.33 18.43
CA ARG A 34 1.03 3.31 19.87
C ARG A 34 0.43 4.63 20.34
N LEU A 35 0.95 5.75 19.84
CA LEU A 35 0.49 7.09 20.19
C LEU A 35 -0.87 7.44 19.54
N LEU A 36 -1.09 6.99 18.30
CA LEU A 36 -2.20 7.46 17.47
C LEU A 36 -3.39 6.50 17.40
N LYS A 37 -3.26 5.23 17.82
CA LYS A 37 -4.29 4.18 17.64
C LYS A 37 -5.69 4.54 18.17
N GLN A 38 -5.77 5.36 19.21
CA GLN A 38 -7.05 5.78 19.80
C GLN A 38 -7.75 6.90 19.00
N TYR A 39 -7.00 7.67 18.21
CA TYR A 39 -7.50 8.81 17.45
C TYR A 39 -7.74 8.50 15.97
N MET A 40 -7.21 7.39 15.47
CA MET A 40 -7.37 7.01 14.07
C MET A 40 -8.72 6.35 13.80
N THR A 41 -9.32 6.69 12.65
CA THR A 41 -10.53 6.06 12.13
C THR A 41 -10.32 5.32 10.83
N PHE A 42 -9.26 5.68 10.10
CA PHE A 42 -8.86 4.99 8.89
C PHE A 42 -7.44 4.46 9.07
N PHE A 43 -7.23 3.22 8.65
CA PHE A 43 -5.90 2.62 8.50
C PHE A 43 -5.64 2.36 7.03
N VAL A 44 -4.51 2.84 6.49
CA VAL A 44 -4.14 2.59 5.10
C VAL A 44 -3.37 1.29 5.00
N ALA A 45 -3.91 0.33 4.26
CA ALA A 45 -3.28 -0.93 3.92
C ALA A 45 -2.42 -0.76 2.66
N ASN A 46 -1.12 -0.58 2.88
CA ASN A 46 -0.10 -0.58 1.83
C ASN A 46 1.17 -1.29 2.27
N ASP A 47 1.92 -1.74 1.27
CA ASP A 47 3.30 -2.18 1.43
C ASP A 47 4.17 -1.56 0.36
N ILE A 48 5.46 -1.36 0.65
CA ILE A 48 6.40 -0.73 -0.27
C ILE A 48 7.72 -1.48 -0.31
N ASP A 49 8.43 -1.40 -1.43
CA ASP A 49 9.80 -1.90 -1.53
C ASP A 49 10.85 -0.89 -1.00
N LYS A 50 12.14 -1.20 -1.19
CA LYS A 50 13.26 -0.33 -0.79
C LYS A 50 13.31 0.99 -1.58
N LYS A 51 12.68 1.07 -2.75
CA LYS A 51 12.59 2.24 -3.61
C LYS A 51 11.29 3.04 -3.42
N ASN A 52 10.47 2.67 -2.43
CA ASN A 52 9.14 3.23 -2.16
C ASN A 52 8.09 2.94 -3.24
N ASN A 53 8.34 1.96 -4.10
CA ASN A 53 7.34 1.49 -5.06
C ASN A 53 6.30 0.61 -4.33
N PRO A 54 5.01 0.69 -4.71
CA PRO A 54 3.98 -0.13 -4.06
C PRO A 54 4.23 -1.60 -4.37
N VAL A 55 3.98 -2.49 -3.41
CA VAL A 55 4.05 -3.94 -3.58
C VAL A 55 2.87 -4.60 -2.87
N LEU A 56 2.56 -5.84 -3.27
CA LEU A 56 1.50 -6.62 -2.64
C LEU A 56 1.71 -6.69 -1.11
N LEU A 57 0.61 -6.55 -0.36
CA LEU A 57 0.57 -6.62 1.10
C LEU A 57 1.34 -7.85 1.61
N GLY A 58 2.33 -7.62 2.47
CA GLY A 58 3.13 -8.68 3.09
C GLY A 58 4.41 -9.02 2.34
N TYR A 59 4.65 -8.45 1.16
CA TYR A 59 5.88 -8.64 0.39
C TYR A 59 6.85 -7.45 0.45
N GLY A 60 6.49 -6.37 1.14
CA GLY A 60 7.33 -5.19 1.25
C GLY A 60 8.01 -5.05 2.59
N ARG A 61 8.67 -3.90 2.76
CA ARG A 61 9.49 -3.60 3.94
C ARG A 61 8.71 -2.98 5.09
N LEU A 62 7.43 -2.61 4.90
CA LEU A 62 6.59 -2.09 5.99
C LEU A 62 6.24 -3.18 7.02
N LYS A 63 6.37 -4.46 6.65
CA LYS A 63 5.91 -5.60 7.45
C LYS A 63 4.44 -5.42 7.85
N ILE A 64 3.61 -5.06 6.86
CA ILE A 64 2.21 -4.66 7.07
C ILE A 64 1.38 -5.72 7.81
N LEU A 65 1.71 -7.01 7.61
CA LEU A 65 1.07 -8.12 8.33
C LEU A 65 1.23 -8.02 9.86
N ASP A 66 2.37 -7.51 10.35
CA ASP A 66 2.58 -7.31 11.78
C ASP A 66 1.79 -6.13 12.33
N LEU A 67 1.52 -5.12 11.50
CA LEU A 67 0.60 -4.04 11.84
C LEU A 67 -0.84 -4.53 11.88
N PHE A 68 -1.25 -5.37 10.94
CA PHE A 68 -2.56 -6.01 10.96
C PHE A 68 -2.77 -6.89 12.20
N LYS A 69 -1.75 -7.66 12.62
CA LYS A 69 -1.78 -8.40 13.89
C LYS A 69 -2.00 -7.46 15.09
N LYS A 70 -1.35 -6.29 15.11
CA LYS A 70 -1.54 -5.28 16.16
C LYS A 70 -2.95 -4.69 16.15
N LEU A 71 -3.50 -4.37 14.97
CA LEU A 71 -4.88 -3.91 14.82
C LEU A 71 -5.88 -4.93 15.37
N LYS A 72 -5.70 -6.20 15.00
CA LYS A 72 -6.55 -7.30 15.47
C LYS A 72 -6.46 -7.48 16.97
N ARG A 73 -5.24 -7.51 17.54
CA ARG A 73 -5.01 -7.56 18.99
C ARG A 73 -5.70 -6.41 19.72
N ASP A 74 -5.61 -5.21 19.15
CA ASP A 74 -6.20 -4.00 19.72
C ASP A 74 -7.70 -3.85 19.38
N LYS A 75 -8.33 -4.90 18.81
CA LYS A 75 -9.75 -4.96 18.44
C LYS A 75 -10.21 -3.77 17.59
N TYR A 76 -9.38 -3.35 16.64
CA TYR A 76 -9.74 -2.29 15.71
C TYR A 76 -10.95 -2.69 14.85
N LYS A 77 -12.02 -1.88 14.86
CA LYS A 77 -13.29 -2.13 14.15
C LYS A 77 -13.69 -1.01 13.18
N LYS A 78 -12.77 -0.10 12.88
CA LYS A 78 -13.03 1.04 11.99
C LYS A 78 -12.57 0.70 10.56
N TYR A 79 -12.34 1.70 9.72
CA TYR A 79 -12.17 1.50 8.29
C TYR A 79 -10.72 1.18 7.89
N ILE A 80 -10.57 0.29 6.92
CA ILE A 80 -9.31 0.00 6.24
C ILE A 80 -9.42 0.53 4.81
N ILE A 81 -8.46 1.35 4.42
CA ILE A 81 -8.35 1.88 3.05
C ILE A 81 -7.31 1.05 2.33
N LEU A 82 -7.66 0.46 1.19
CA LEU A 82 -6.70 -0.20 0.32
C LEU A 82 -6.01 0.82 -0.59
N ASP A 83 -4.68 0.75 -0.69
CA ASP A 83 -3.87 1.64 -1.52
C ASP A 83 -4.08 1.37 -3.02
N ASP A 84 -4.24 2.45 -3.79
CA ASP A 84 -4.47 2.42 -5.22
C ASP A 84 -3.25 2.83 -6.07
N SER A 85 -2.08 3.04 -5.44
CA SER A 85 -0.81 3.41 -6.08
C SER A 85 -0.36 2.43 -7.17
N PHE A 86 -0.91 1.22 -7.25
CA PHE A 86 -0.60 0.26 -8.32
C PHE A 86 -1.01 0.76 -9.71
N LYS A 87 -2.02 1.62 -9.81
CA LYS A 87 -2.51 2.20 -11.08
C LYS A 87 -1.40 2.85 -11.88
N ASP A 88 -0.42 3.44 -11.22
CA ASP A 88 0.70 4.13 -11.85
C ASP A 88 1.56 3.21 -12.73
N PHE A 89 1.52 1.89 -12.51
CA PHE A 89 2.19 0.90 -13.35
C PHE A 89 1.40 0.51 -14.60
N PHE A 90 0.11 0.84 -14.67
CA PHE A 90 -0.79 0.47 -15.78
C PHE A 90 -1.14 1.66 -16.68
N ILE A 91 -0.82 2.89 -16.27
CA ILE A 91 -1.02 4.08 -17.12
C ILE A 91 0.06 4.12 -18.20
N GLU A 92 -0.32 3.79 -19.43
CA GLU A 92 0.49 4.12 -20.61
C GLU A 92 0.54 5.64 -20.75
N LYS A 93 1.68 6.26 -20.40
CA LYS A 93 1.86 7.69 -20.67
C LYS A 93 1.93 7.89 -22.19
N PRO A 94 1.13 8.78 -22.79
CA PRO A 94 1.21 9.02 -24.22
C PRO A 94 2.64 9.41 -24.60
N VAL A 95 3.17 8.73 -25.61
CA VAL A 95 4.54 8.94 -26.09
C VAL A 95 4.59 10.27 -26.83
N GLU A 96 4.93 11.35 -26.13
CA GLU A 96 5.35 12.58 -26.80
C GLU A 96 6.64 12.29 -27.58
N LYS A 97 6.59 12.46 -28.90
CA LYS A 97 7.70 12.22 -29.83
C LYS A 97 8.87 13.18 -29.52
N ILE A 98 9.80 12.77 -28.67
CA ILE A 98 11.07 13.49 -28.48
C ILE A 98 12.24 12.48 -28.52
N SER A 99 13.07 12.61 -29.56
CA SER A 99 14.06 11.62 -30.01
C SER A 99 15.15 11.25 -28.99
N LEU A 100 15.42 12.11 -28.00
CA LEU A 100 16.46 11.90 -26.98
C LEU A 100 15.98 11.12 -25.74
N PHE A 101 14.66 10.97 -25.52
CA PHE A 101 14.12 10.27 -24.35
C PHE A 101 13.95 8.76 -24.53
N LYS A 102 14.18 8.21 -25.74
CA LYS A 102 13.98 6.77 -26.04
C LYS A 102 14.74 5.83 -25.09
N LYS A 103 15.97 6.17 -24.68
CA LYS A 103 16.77 5.36 -23.74
C LYS A 103 16.27 5.41 -22.29
N ILE A 104 15.74 6.55 -21.85
CA ILE A 104 15.20 6.72 -20.49
C ILE A 104 13.83 6.04 -20.40
N PHE A 105 13.03 6.16 -21.46
CA PHE A 105 11.71 5.55 -21.57
C PHE A 105 11.78 4.02 -21.61
N SER A 106 12.72 3.45 -22.37
CA SER A 106 12.91 2.00 -22.42
C SER A 106 13.33 1.41 -21.07
N LYS A 107 14.16 2.13 -20.29
CA LYS A 107 14.54 1.72 -18.93
C LYS A 107 13.34 1.71 -17.99
N LYS A 108 12.51 2.76 -18.03
CA LYS A 108 11.31 2.86 -17.19
C LYS A 108 10.27 1.77 -17.55
N HIS A 109 10.02 1.53 -18.83
CA HIS A 109 9.16 0.44 -19.27
C HIS A 109 9.67 -0.92 -18.82
N LYS A 110 10.99 -1.15 -18.91
CA LYS A 110 11.60 -2.39 -18.43
C LYS A 110 11.41 -2.55 -16.92
N GLU A 111 11.56 -1.49 -16.13
CA GLU A 111 11.31 -1.52 -14.68
C GLU A 111 9.84 -1.82 -14.37
N THR A 112 8.88 -1.16 -15.03
CA THR A 112 7.45 -1.44 -14.86
C THR A 112 7.11 -2.90 -15.20
N ASN A 113 7.64 -3.43 -16.31
CA ASN A 113 7.44 -4.82 -16.69
C ASN A 113 7.97 -5.80 -15.64
N ILE A 114 9.10 -5.49 -15.00
CA ILE A 114 9.64 -6.29 -13.90
C ILE A 114 8.67 -6.29 -12.70
N TYR A 115 8.11 -5.13 -12.32
CA TYR A 115 7.12 -5.07 -11.23
C TYR A 115 5.85 -5.87 -11.57
N LEU A 116 5.31 -5.72 -12.78
CA LEU A 116 4.12 -6.45 -13.21
C LEU A 116 4.38 -7.97 -13.24
N GLN A 117 5.55 -8.41 -13.72
CA GLN A 117 5.93 -9.82 -13.69
C GLN A 117 6.08 -10.34 -12.25
N GLN A 118 6.65 -9.54 -11.34
CA GLN A 118 6.74 -9.90 -9.92
C GLN A 118 5.37 -10.04 -9.27
N TYR A 119 4.39 -9.21 -9.62
CA TYR A 119 3.02 -9.36 -9.13
C TYR A 119 2.37 -10.61 -9.71
N ALA A 120 2.50 -10.85 -11.02
CA ALA A 120 1.98 -12.04 -11.67
C ALA A 120 2.49 -13.33 -11.00
N ASN A 121 3.80 -13.45 -10.77
CA ASN A 121 4.40 -14.64 -10.14
C ASN A 121 3.93 -14.86 -8.70
N LYS A 122 3.51 -13.81 -7.99
CA LYS A 122 2.99 -13.92 -6.62
C LYS A 122 1.51 -14.27 -6.59
N ILE A 123 0.72 -13.73 -7.52
CA ILE A 123 -0.72 -13.94 -7.60
C ILE A 123 -1.03 -15.29 -8.28
N PHE A 124 -0.28 -15.64 -9.32
CA PHE A 124 -0.44 -16.84 -10.13
C PHE A 124 0.85 -17.68 -10.16
N PRO A 125 1.28 -18.27 -9.02
CA PRO A 125 2.58 -18.96 -8.92
C PRO A 125 2.72 -20.20 -9.81
N LYS A 126 1.62 -20.68 -10.40
CA LYS A 126 1.59 -21.83 -11.32
C LYS A 126 1.47 -21.41 -12.79
N GLU A 127 1.38 -20.12 -13.08
CA GLU A 127 1.14 -19.57 -14.43
C GLU A 127 2.22 -18.53 -14.78
N ASN A 128 3.43 -19.01 -15.10
CA ASN A 128 4.64 -18.17 -15.24
C ASN A 128 4.55 -17.07 -16.32
N ASP A 129 3.66 -17.24 -17.31
CA ASP A 129 3.52 -16.32 -18.44
C ASP A 129 2.24 -15.47 -18.37
N ARG A 130 1.46 -15.60 -17.29
CA ARG A 130 0.22 -14.83 -17.14
C ARG A 130 0.53 -13.36 -16.93
N LYS A 131 -0.09 -12.52 -17.75
CA LYS A 131 -0.11 -11.08 -17.52
C LYS A 131 -1.07 -10.78 -16.37
N VAL A 132 -0.59 -9.98 -15.42
CA VAL A 132 -1.42 -9.46 -14.33
C VAL A 132 -2.14 -8.20 -14.80
N GLU A 133 -3.43 -8.11 -14.49
CA GLU A 133 -4.20 -6.88 -14.63
C GLU A 133 -4.34 -6.17 -13.28
N LEU A 134 -4.65 -4.87 -13.31
CA LEU A 134 -4.89 -4.11 -12.08
C LEU A 134 -6.03 -4.72 -11.23
N LYS A 135 -7.05 -5.29 -11.88
CA LYS A 135 -8.14 -6.00 -11.19
C LYS A 135 -7.64 -7.21 -10.39
N ASP A 136 -6.69 -7.96 -10.94
CA ASP A 136 -6.13 -9.15 -10.29
C ASP A 136 -5.36 -8.77 -9.02
N ILE A 137 -4.63 -7.65 -9.09
CA ILE A 137 -3.96 -7.08 -7.92
C ILE A 137 -5.00 -6.73 -6.87
N PHE A 138 -6.02 -5.94 -7.19
CA PHE A 138 -7.00 -5.52 -6.19
C PHE A 138 -7.78 -6.70 -5.58
N ILE A 139 -8.17 -7.69 -6.38
CA ILE A 139 -8.80 -8.92 -5.88
C ILE A 139 -7.87 -9.61 -4.89
N ASN A 140 -6.61 -9.83 -5.25
CA ASN A 140 -5.63 -10.45 -4.35
C ASN A 140 -5.45 -9.66 -3.05
N GLN A 141 -5.37 -8.33 -3.12
CA GLN A 141 -5.23 -7.49 -1.92
C GLN A 141 -6.47 -7.54 -1.02
N ILE A 142 -7.67 -7.57 -1.61
CA ILE A 142 -8.94 -7.73 -0.87
C ILE A 142 -8.99 -9.11 -0.19
N GLU A 143 -8.57 -10.17 -0.89
CA GLU A 143 -8.51 -11.52 -0.31
C GLU A 143 -7.59 -11.57 0.92
N VAL A 144 -6.41 -10.93 0.86
CA VAL A 144 -5.50 -10.83 2.01
C VAL A 144 -6.19 -10.14 3.19
N LEU A 145 -6.90 -9.04 2.96
CA LEU A 145 -7.65 -8.35 4.01
C LEU A 145 -8.78 -9.22 4.57
N ASN A 146 -9.51 -9.94 3.72
CA ASN A 146 -10.59 -10.85 4.11
C ASN A 146 -10.07 -12.02 4.97
N ILE A 147 -8.92 -12.59 4.65
CA ILE A 147 -8.28 -13.65 5.45
C ILE A 147 -7.95 -13.13 6.86
N ILE A 148 -7.44 -11.91 6.96
CA ILE A 148 -6.91 -11.35 8.21
C ILE A 148 -8.03 -10.84 9.12
N PHE A 149 -8.95 -10.07 8.56
CA PHE A 149 -10.00 -9.37 9.30
C PHE A 149 -11.34 -10.11 9.30
N LYS A 150 -11.48 -11.20 8.54
CA LYS A 150 -12.73 -11.95 8.38
C LYS A 150 -13.89 -11.06 7.91
N THR A 151 -13.60 -10.11 7.02
CA THR A 151 -14.59 -9.34 6.30
C THR A 151 -15.25 -10.27 5.27
N ARG A 152 -16.30 -10.97 5.69
CA ARG A 152 -17.24 -11.68 4.82
C ARG A 152 -18.49 -10.84 4.70
#